data_AF-A0A9P4UP46-F1
#
_entry.id   AF-A0A9P4UP46-F1
#
_cell.length_a   1.000
_cell.length_b   1.000
_cell.length_c   1.000
_cell.angle_alpha   90.00
_cell.angle_beta   90.00
_cell.angle_gamma   90.00
#
_symmetry.space_group_name_H-M   'P 1'
#
loop_
_entity.id
_entity.type
_entity.pdbx_description
1 polymer ?
#
loop_
_entity_poly.entity_id
_entity_poly.type
_entity_poly.pdbx_seq_one_letter_code
_entity_poly.pdbx_strand_id
1 'polypeptide(L)'
;MPLPRSHARMASFCLCLAFVLLALASITQAQDDTGQFEFGCYLPDHSPAFNHTPCNAQAQDSWCCHVDDICLDNGYCFQQSAWWSNRLGRGSCTDRTWGSPACPYYCGDVATDNTVSIYLAYDTHNGAFCCGENYDLDSKACPTGTRSSNSPFDLEQSNIVWNRTDGSVLENGTVARVSGVSQTTVTVTTTPSSEGQQHQSNVGSVAAGIAVPLAIVAIASLVASGILFKKNRQMRQELAQQREEYCRSPCNS
;
A
#
# COMPACT_ATOMS: atom_id res chain seq x y z
N MET A 1 5.60 67.98 30.82
CA MET A 1 5.36 66.58 31.25
C MET A 1 4.97 65.76 30.02
N PRO A 2 5.83 64.87 29.51
CA PRO A 2 5.50 64.02 28.36
C PRO A 2 4.83 62.71 28.81
N LEU A 3 3.79 62.30 28.09
CA LEU A 3 3.03 61.06 28.28
C LEU A 3 3.84 59.81 27.90
N PRO A 4 3.65 58.66 28.57
CA PRO A 4 4.49 57.47 28.38
C PRO A 4 4.07 56.63 27.16
N ARG A 5 5.08 56.29 26.35
CA ARG A 5 5.09 55.47 25.12
C ARG A 5 4.84 53.96 25.33
N SER A 6 4.32 53.52 26.47
CA SER A 6 4.26 52.10 26.86
C SER A 6 3.07 51.32 26.28
N HIS A 7 1.97 51.99 25.92
CA HIS A 7 0.74 51.30 25.49
C HIS A 7 0.75 50.82 24.03
N ALA A 8 1.59 51.40 23.16
CA ALA A 8 1.64 51.02 21.74
C ALA A 8 2.32 49.65 21.51
N ARG A 9 3.21 49.22 22.42
CA ARG A 9 3.94 47.94 22.26
C ARG A 9 3.11 46.72 22.67
N MET A 10 2.22 46.84 23.66
CA MET A 10 1.35 45.71 24.07
C MET A 10 0.24 45.42 23.06
N ALA A 11 -0.33 46.44 22.41
CA ALA A 11 -1.36 46.26 21.39
C ALA A 11 -0.81 45.51 20.15
N SER A 12 0.43 45.81 19.76
CA SER A 12 1.08 45.14 18.62
C SER A 12 1.41 43.68 18.88
N PHE A 13 1.72 43.30 20.13
CA PHE A 13 1.96 41.90 20.50
C PHE A 13 0.67 41.07 20.55
N CYS A 14 -0.44 41.64 21.03
CA CYS A 14 -1.74 40.97 21.03
C CYS A 14 -2.29 40.74 19.62
N LEU A 15 -2.13 41.70 18.70
CA LEU A 15 -2.56 41.51 17.30
C LEU A 15 -1.77 40.40 16.60
N CYS A 16 -0.44 40.33 16.78
CA CYS A 16 0.37 39.24 16.23
C CYS A 16 -0.04 37.87 16.79
N LEU A 17 -0.33 37.76 18.09
CA LEU A 17 -0.75 36.49 18.69
C LEU A 17 -2.12 36.04 18.18
N ALA A 18 -3.05 36.97 17.97
CA ALA A 18 -4.37 36.69 17.40
C ALA A 18 -4.27 36.23 15.94
N PHE A 19 -3.39 36.85 15.13
CA PHE A 19 -3.15 36.41 13.75
C PHE A 19 -2.47 35.04 13.66
N VAL A 20 -1.55 34.72 14.59
CA VAL A 20 -0.92 33.38 14.66
C VAL A 20 -1.93 32.31 15.10
N LEU A 21 -2.84 32.63 16.05
CA LEU A 21 -3.89 31.72 16.47
C LEU A 21 -4.96 31.50 15.38
N LEU A 22 -5.33 32.53 14.61
CA LEU A 22 -6.22 32.40 13.46
C LEU A 22 -5.57 31.63 12.29
N ALA A 23 -4.26 31.78 12.08
CA ALA A 23 -3.52 30.99 11.11
C ALA A 23 -3.41 29.50 11.53
N LEU A 24 -3.25 29.21 12.83
CA LEU A 24 -3.26 27.83 13.35
C LEU A 24 -4.65 27.19 13.32
N ALA A 25 -5.72 27.96 13.53
CA ALA A 25 -7.09 27.46 13.43
C ALA A 25 -7.49 27.07 12.00
N SER A 26 -6.84 27.66 10.99
CA SER A 26 -7.12 27.39 9.56
C SER A 26 -6.42 26.12 9.02
N ILE A 27 -5.57 25.46 9.82
CA ILE A 27 -4.80 24.27 9.40
C ILE A 27 -5.55 22.95 9.69
N THR A 28 -6.75 22.99 10.29
CA THR A 28 -7.50 21.77 10.66
C THR A 28 -8.36 21.16 9.54
N GLN A 29 -8.12 21.51 8.27
CA GLN A 29 -8.61 20.72 7.14
C GLN A 29 -7.48 20.37 6.18
N ALA A 30 -6.38 19.84 6.72
CA ALA A 30 -5.68 18.80 6.00
C ALA A 30 -6.54 17.54 6.14
N GLN A 31 -7.35 17.25 5.12
CA GLN A 31 -7.76 15.86 4.91
C GLN A 31 -6.46 15.07 4.79
N ASP A 32 -6.31 14.15 5.73
CA ASP A 32 -5.32 13.10 5.69
C ASP A 32 -5.67 12.19 4.50
N ASP A 33 -5.30 12.64 3.29
CA ASP A 33 -5.11 11.76 2.14
C ASP A 33 -3.70 11.12 2.22
N THR A 34 -3.23 10.78 3.43
CA THR A 34 -2.52 9.50 3.48
C THR A 34 -3.58 8.45 3.26
N GLY A 35 -3.59 7.89 2.04
CA GLY A 35 -4.05 6.53 1.85
C GLY A 35 -3.23 5.64 2.77
N GLN A 36 -3.62 5.57 4.05
CA GLN A 36 -3.42 4.40 4.86
C GLN A 36 -4.09 3.30 4.05
N PHE A 37 -3.30 2.32 3.64
CA PHE A 37 -3.82 1.01 3.29
C PHE A 37 -4.59 0.48 4.50
N GLU A 38 -5.86 0.84 4.63
CA GLU A 38 -6.86 0.01 5.31
C GLU A 38 -7.49 -0.93 4.26
N PHE A 39 -6.65 -1.59 3.47
CA PHE A 39 -7.04 -2.90 2.93
C PHE A 39 -6.71 -3.90 4.01
N GLY A 40 -7.49 -3.85 5.09
CA GLY A 40 -7.40 -4.82 6.18
C GLY A 40 -7.79 -6.16 5.62
N CYS A 41 -6.81 -7.03 5.38
CA CYS A 41 -7.09 -8.43 5.15
C CYS A 41 -7.31 -9.09 6.51
N TYR A 42 -8.29 -9.96 6.61
CA TYR A 42 -8.70 -10.63 7.85
C TYR A 42 -8.73 -12.14 7.66
N LEU A 43 -8.27 -12.85 8.69
CA LEU A 43 -8.40 -14.30 8.80
C LEU A 43 -9.86 -14.67 9.13
N PRO A 44 -10.27 -15.94 8.94
CA PRO A 44 -11.66 -16.36 9.17
C PRO A 44 -12.16 -16.17 10.61
N ASP A 45 -11.26 -16.10 11.59
CA ASP A 45 -11.60 -15.73 12.97
C ASP A 45 -11.81 -14.21 13.18
N HIS A 46 -11.77 -13.45 12.08
CA HIS A 46 -11.92 -11.99 12.00
C HIS A 46 -10.73 -11.19 12.55
N SER A 47 -9.62 -11.86 12.86
CA SER A 47 -8.37 -11.22 13.25
C SER A 47 -7.63 -10.64 12.03
N PRO A 48 -6.82 -9.60 12.19
CA PRO A 48 -6.02 -9.04 11.09
C PRO A 48 -4.98 -10.04 10.56
N ALA A 49 -4.90 -10.17 9.24
CA ALA A 49 -3.86 -10.93 8.54
C ALA A 49 -2.67 -10.02 8.21
N PHE A 50 -1.58 -10.15 8.96
CA PHE A 50 -0.37 -9.35 8.74
C PHE A 50 0.36 -9.76 7.46
N ASN A 51 0.97 -8.80 6.77
CA ASN A 51 1.68 -9.01 5.50
C ASN A 51 0.82 -9.65 4.40
N HIS A 52 -0.49 -9.44 4.45
CA HIS A 52 -1.40 -9.83 3.38
C HIS A 52 -1.88 -8.57 2.64
N THR A 53 -2.04 -8.70 1.33
CA THR A 53 -2.62 -7.65 0.49
C THR A 53 -3.74 -8.24 -0.37
N PRO A 54 -4.76 -7.43 -0.70
CA PRO A 54 -5.84 -7.88 -1.58
C PRO A 54 -5.27 -8.26 -2.94
N CYS A 55 -5.86 -9.28 -3.56
CA CYS A 55 -5.55 -9.68 -4.91
C CYS A 55 -6.25 -8.82 -5.97
N ASN A 56 -7.29 -8.07 -5.58
CA ASN A 56 -7.87 -6.98 -6.35
C ASN A 56 -8.21 -5.81 -5.41
N ALA A 57 -7.34 -4.80 -5.38
CA ALA A 57 -7.51 -3.62 -4.52
C ALA A 57 -8.63 -2.67 -4.99
N GLN A 58 -9.14 -2.82 -6.21
CA GLN A 58 -10.28 -2.06 -6.73
C GLN A 58 -11.63 -2.73 -6.47
N ALA A 59 -11.63 -4.02 -6.12
CA ALA A 59 -12.86 -4.73 -5.77
C ALA A 59 -13.37 -4.28 -4.40
N GLN A 60 -14.69 -4.32 -4.22
CA GLN A 60 -15.31 -4.07 -2.91
C GLN A 60 -14.79 -5.07 -1.87
N ASP A 61 -14.78 -6.35 -2.24
CA ASP A 61 -14.17 -7.41 -1.46
C ASP A 61 -13.24 -8.22 -2.36
N SER A 62 -12.14 -8.70 -1.79
CA SER A 62 -11.15 -9.53 -2.46
C SER A 62 -10.60 -10.55 -1.48
N TRP A 63 -10.26 -11.74 -1.98
CA TRP A 63 -9.32 -12.59 -1.28
C TRP A 63 -7.96 -11.88 -1.20
N CYS A 64 -7.20 -12.25 -0.20
CA CYS A 64 -5.90 -11.69 0.10
C CYS A 64 -4.87 -12.80 0.21
N CYS A 65 -3.68 -12.53 -0.30
CA CYS A 65 -2.54 -13.43 -0.20
C CYS A 65 -1.40 -12.73 0.52
N HIS A 66 -0.50 -13.52 1.12
CA HIS A 66 0.76 -12.99 1.63
C HIS A 66 1.47 -12.19 0.52
N VAL A 67 2.19 -11.14 0.90
CA VAL A 67 2.88 -10.24 -0.04
C VAL A 67 3.84 -10.97 -0.99
N ASP A 68 4.41 -12.07 -0.52
CA ASP A 68 5.36 -12.89 -1.28
C ASP A 68 4.68 -14.01 -2.10
N ASP A 69 3.40 -14.27 -1.90
CA ASP A 69 2.68 -15.34 -2.59
C ASP A 69 2.10 -14.83 -3.93
N ILE A 70 1.68 -15.75 -4.80
CA ILE A 70 0.98 -15.39 -6.04
C ILE A 70 -0.52 -15.47 -5.83
N CYS A 71 -1.26 -14.46 -6.30
CA CYS A 71 -2.72 -14.48 -6.33
C CYS A 71 -3.24 -15.32 -7.51
N LEU A 72 -4.22 -16.17 -7.24
CA LEU A 72 -4.95 -16.95 -8.24
C LEU A 72 -6.40 -16.47 -8.31
N ASP A 73 -6.92 -16.26 -9.51
CA ASP A 73 -8.25 -15.70 -9.75
C ASP A 73 -9.42 -16.57 -9.25
N ASN A 74 -9.17 -17.82 -8.88
CA ASN A 74 -10.13 -18.70 -8.19
C ASN A 74 -10.26 -18.41 -6.69
N GLY A 75 -9.67 -17.34 -6.18
CA GLY A 75 -9.78 -16.92 -4.78
C GLY A 75 -8.71 -17.51 -3.85
N TYR A 76 -7.67 -18.15 -4.40
CA TYR A 76 -6.62 -18.80 -3.61
C TYR A 76 -5.25 -18.18 -3.86
N CYS A 77 -4.28 -18.63 -3.07
CA CYS A 77 -2.90 -18.21 -3.12
C CYS A 77 -2.01 -19.37 -3.54
N PHE A 78 -1.05 -19.10 -4.40
CA PHE A 78 0.07 -20.00 -4.64
C PHE A 78 1.24 -19.58 -3.75
N GLN A 79 1.49 -20.39 -2.74
CA GLN A 79 2.41 -20.11 -1.64
C GLN A 79 3.86 -20.21 -2.14
N GLN A 80 4.58 -19.09 -2.07
CA GLN A 80 6.01 -19.05 -2.43
C GLN A 80 6.89 -18.94 -1.19
N SER A 81 6.37 -18.35 -0.12
CA SER A 81 7.15 -17.96 1.04
C SER A 81 7.25 -19.03 2.13
N ALA A 82 8.12 -18.74 3.10
CA ALA A 82 8.69 -19.66 4.08
C ALA A 82 7.63 -20.52 4.76
N TRP A 83 8.02 -21.78 5.01
CA TRP A 83 7.25 -22.90 5.57
C TRP A 83 6.57 -23.79 4.54
N TRP A 84 5.76 -23.28 3.60
CA TRP A 84 4.92 -24.12 2.72
C TRP A 84 5.00 -23.74 1.23
N SER A 85 6.22 -23.62 0.71
CA SER A 85 6.47 -23.29 -0.70
C SER A 85 5.87 -24.32 -1.67
N ASN A 86 5.45 -23.83 -2.83
CA ASN A 86 4.95 -24.62 -3.96
C ASN A 86 3.65 -25.38 -3.65
N ARG A 87 2.72 -24.73 -2.95
CA ARG A 87 1.41 -25.26 -2.60
C ARG A 87 0.33 -24.24 -2.86
N LEU A 88 -0.89 -24.72 -3.10
CA LEU A 88 -2.08 -23.88 -3.00
C LEU A 88 -2.34 -23.59 -1.52
N GLY A 89 -2.91 -22.44 -1.23
CA GLY A 89 -3.24 -22.03 0.12
C GLY A 89 -4.45 -21.13 0.16
N ARG A 90 -5.25 -21.28 1.22
CA ARG A 90 -6.27 -20.31 1.60
C ARG A 90 -5.59 -19.24 2.43
N GLY A 91 -5.57 -18.02 1.88
CA GLY A 91 -5.01 -16.83 2.51
C GLY A 91 -5.98 -16.16 3.48
N SER A 92 -6.31 -14.90 3.22
CA SER A 92 -7.25 -14.11 4.01
C SER A 92 -8.28 -13.41 3.11
N CYS A 93 -9.14 -12.55 3.65
CA CYS A 93 -10.13 -11.80 2.88
C CYS A 93 -10.24 -10.35 3.35
N THR A 94 -10.54 -9.40 2.47
CA THR A 94 -10.82 -8.02 2.89
C THR A 94 -12.15 -7.88 3.63
N ASP A 95 -13.11 -8.77 3.36
CA ASP A 95 -14.34 -8.84 4.14
C ASP A 95 -14.07 -9.51 5.49
N ARG A 96 -14.08 -8.70 6.54
CA ARG A 96 -13.89 -9.14 7.92
C ARG A 96 -14.94 -10.16 8.38
N THR A 97 -16.14 -10.13 7.79
CA THR A 97 -17.23 -11.04 8.16
C THR A 97 -17.15 -12.38 7.46
N TRP A 98 -16.27 -12.52 6.45
CA TRP A 98 -16.15 -13.72 5.60
C TRP A 98 -17.48 -14.15 4.94
N GLY A 99 -18.39 -13.19 4.74
CA GLY A 99 -19.67 -13.39 4.07
C GLY A 99 -19.61 -13.14 2.56
N SER A 100 -18.58 -12.45 2.09
CA SER A 100 -18.41 -12.12 0.68
C SER A 100 -18.05 -13.37 -0.15
N PRO A 101 -18.66 -13.57 -1.33
CA PRO A 101 -18.29 -14.65 -2.23
C PRO A 101 -16.88 -14.49 -2.83
N ALA A 102 -16.26 -13.31 -2.69
CA ALA A 102 -14.87 -13.08 -3.07
C ALA A 102 -13.87 -13.72 -2.09
N CYS A 103 -14.32 -14.07 -0.88
CA CYS A 103 -13.48 -14.77 0.09
C CYS A 103 -13.34 -16.26 -0.29
N PRO A 104 -12.21 -16.91 0.05
CA PRO A 104 -12.02 -18.33 -0.22
C PRO A 104 -13.13 -19.20 0.37
N TYR A 105 -13.79 -20.00 -0.47
CA TYR A 105 -14.92 -20.82 -0.03
C TYR A 105 -14.46 -22.06 0.73
N TYR A 106 -13.72 -22.97 0.09
CA TYR A 106 -13.16 -24.14 0.78
C TYR A 106 -12.04 -23.74 1.72
N CYS A 107 -11.92 -24.52 2.79
CA CYS A 107 -11.02 -24.31 3.92
C CYS A 107 -11.33 -23.10 4.79
N GLY A 108 -12.30 -22.25 4.46
CA GLY A 108 -12.69 -21.06 5.25
C GLY A 108 -12.97 -21.34 6.74
N ASP A 109 -13.39 -22.56 7.07
CA ASP A 109 -13.76 -23.05 8.40
C ASP A 109 -12.68 -23.92 9.09
N VAL A 110 -11.54 -24.12 8.45
CA VAL A 110 -10.38 -24.83 8.99
C VAL A 110 -9.41 -23.82 9.58
N ALA A 111 -8.69 -24.15 10.66
CA ALA A 111 -7.58 -23.33 11.22
C ALA A 111 -7.83 -21.81 11.10
N THR A 112 -8.93 -21.33 11.66
CA THR A 112 -9.51 -20.01 11.33
C THR A 112 -8.66 -18.83 11.80
N ASP A 113 -7.70 -19.08 12.68
CA ASP A 113 -6.73 -18.13 13.22
C ASP A 113 -5.43 -18.08 12.40
N ASN A 114 -5.35 -18.76 11.24
CA ASN A 114 -4.17 -18.75 10.38
C ASN A 114 -4.52 -19.00 8.89
N THR A 115 -3.52 -18.82 8.03
CA THR A 115 -3.55 -19.34 6.65
C THR A 115 -3.43 -20.86 6.66
N VAL A 116 -3.94 -21.54 5.63
CA VAL A 116 -3.82 -23.00 5.51
C VAL A 116 -3.38 -23.43 4.12
N SER A 117 -2.41 -24.34 4.04
CA SER A 117 -2.10 -25.03 2.78
C SER A 117 -3.24 -25.94 2.35
N ILE A 118 -3.33 -26.14 1.05
CA ILE A 118 -4.26 -27.04 0.37
C ILE A 118 -3.42 -28.12 -0.30
N TYR A 119 -3.70 -29.37 0.04
CA TYR A 119 -2.97 -30.54 -0.42
C TYR A 119 -3.78 -31.28 -1.47
N LEU A 120 -3.11 -31.73 -2.53
CA LEU A 120 -3.72 -32.62 -3.51
C LEU A 120 -3.97 -33.99 -2.86
N ALA A 121 -5.21 -34.44 -2.89
CA ALA A 121 -5.61 -35.79 -2.51
C ALA A 121 -5.33 -36.78 -3.65
N TYR A 122 -5.80 -36.48 -4.86
CA TYR A 122 -5.55 -37.25 -6.06
C TYR A 122 -5.86 -36.43 -7.33
N ASP A 123 -5.26 -36.82 -8.44
CA ASP A 123 -5.42 -36.15 -9.73
C ASP A 123 -6.79 -36.45 -10.34
N THR A 124 -7.53 -35.39 -10.66
CA THR A 124 -8.74 -35.39 -11.50
C THR A 124 -8.60 -34.25 -12.51
N HIS A 125 -9.61 -33.99 -13.35
CA HIS A 125 -9.55 -32.87 -14.31
C HIS A 125 -9.26 -31.52 -13.61
N ASN A 126 -9.85 -31.30 -12.45
CA ASN A 126 -9.69 -30.09 -11.64
C ASN A 126 -8.80 -30.32 -10.41
N GLY A 127 -8.38 -31.56 -10.16
CA GLY A 127 -7.73 -31.99 -8.91
C GLY A 127 -8.73 -32.11 -7.77
N ALA A 128 -8.49 -33.08 -6.88
CA ALA A 128 -9.23 -33.22 -5.63
C ALA A 128 -8.32 -32.84 -4.46
N PHE A 129 -8.80 -32.03 -3.52
CA PHE A 129 -7.95 -31.40 -2.50
C PHE A 129 -8.46 -31.56 -1.06
N CYS A 130 -7.53 -31.44 -0.10
CA CYS A 130 -7.79 -31.40 1.34
C CYS A 130 -7.15 -30.16 1.98
N CYS A 131 -7.74 -29.68 3.08
CA CYS A 131 -7.23 -28.54 3.83
C CYS A 131 -6.23 -28.98 4.90
N GLY A 132 -5.08 -28.30 5.01
CA GLY A 132 -4.14 -28.36 6.13
C GLY A 132 -3.30 -29.63 6.24
N GLU A 133 -3.85 -30.77 5.82
CA GLU A 133 -3.24 -32.08 5.95
C GLU A 133 -3.39 -32.88 4.65
N ASN A 134 -2.48 -33.84 4.47
CA ASN A 134 -2.54 -34.76 3.34
C ASN A 134 -3.75 -35.69 3.46
N TYR A 135 -4.26 -36.13 2.32
CA TYR A 135 -5.32 -37.12 2.26
C TYR A 135 -4.88 -38.45 2.91
N ASP A 136 -5.78 -39.03 3.71
CA ASP A 136 -5.54 -40.32 4.35
C ASP A 136 -6.05 -41.45 3.44
N LEU A 137 -5.12 -42.30 3.01
CA LEU A 137 -5.40 -43.43 2.11
C LEU A 137 -6.14 -44.58 2.81
N ASP A 138 -6.00 -44.71 4.13
CA ASP A 138 -6.62 -45.79 4.90
C ASP A 138 -8.11 -45.48 5.15
N SER A 139 -8.40 -44.27 5.65
CA SER A 139 -9.77 -43.81 5.86
C SER A 139 -10.46 -43.32 4.58
N LYS A 140 -9.70 -43.08 3.51
CA LYS A 140 -10.16 -42.53 2.23
C LYS A 140 -10.89 -41.19 2.42
N ALA A 141 -10.31 -40.32 3.24
CA ALA A 141 -10.90 -39.05 3.62
C ALA A 141 -9.81 -37.99 3.88
N CYS A 142 -10.21 -36.73 3.82
CA CYS A 142 -9.41 -35.63 4.36
C CYS A 142 -9.44 -35.71 5.90
N PRO A 143 -8.29 -35.70 6.60
CA PRO A 143 -8.24 -35.74 8.05
C PRO A 143 -8.99 -34.57 8.69
N THR A 144 -8.81 -33.38 8.11
CA THR A 144 -9.52 -32.17 8.50
C THR A 144 -10.62 -31.88 7.47
N GLY A 145 -11.87 -31.88 7.95
CA GLY A 145 -13.04 -31.59 7.12
C GLY A 145 -13.23 -30.08 6.89
N THR A 146 -13.86 -29.74 5.78
CA THR A 146 -14.29 -28.37 5.45
C THR A 146 -15.72 -28.41 4.95
N ARG A 147 -16.50 -27.36 5.23
CA ARG A 147 -17.92 -27.25 4.86
C ARG A 147 -18.74 -28.47 5.29
N SER A 148 -18.44 -28.96 6.50
CA SER A 148 -19.08 -30.14 7.10
C SER A 148 -18.87 -31.45 6.33
N SER A 149 -17.79 -31.55 5.55
CA SER A 149 -17.42 -32.76 4.79
C SER A 149 -15.94 -33.10 4.95
N ASN A 150 -15.63 -34.39 5.07
CA ASN A 150 -14.27 -34.92 4.98
C ASN A 150 -13.95 -35.48 3.58
N SER A 151 -14.86 -35.33 2.61
CA SER A 151 -14.55 -35.67 1.22
C SER A 151 -13.64 -34.60 0.61
N PRO A 152 -12.66 -34.99 -0.23
CA PRO A 152 -11.91 -34.04 -1.03
C PRO A 152 -12.83 -33.15 -1.87
N PHE A 153 -12.42 -31.92 -2.10
CA PHE A 153 -13.14 -30.94 -2.91
C PHE A 153 -12.36 -30.56 -4.15
N ASP A 154 -13.06 -30.11 -5.18
CA ASP A 154 -12.45 -29.62 -6.42
C ASP A 154 -12.22 -28.10 -6.33
N LEU A 155 -11.15 -27.61 -6.95
CA LEU A 155 -10.91 -26.19 -7.17
C LEU A 155 -11.03 -25.87 -8.65
N GLU A 156 -11.70 -24.77 -8.98
CA GLU A 156 -11.76 -24.31 -10.36
C GLU A 156 -10.36 -23.96 -10.87
N GLN A 157 -10.13 -24.23 -12.15
CA GLN A 157 -8.89 -23.86 -12.82
C GLN A 157 -8.68 -22.35 -12.73
N SER A 158 -7.48 -21.94 -12.34
CA SER A 158 -7.16 -20.53 -12.10
C SER A 158 -6.05 -20.00 -12.98
N ASN A 159 -6.12 -18.71 -13.29
CA ASN A 159 -5.03 -17.91 -13.84
C ASN A 159 -4.31 -17.13 -12.75
N ILE A 160 -3.08 -16.73 -13.08
CA ILE A 160 -2.28 -15.85 -12.23
C ILE A 160 -2.82 -14.42 -12.36
N VAL A 161 -3.15 -13.82 -11.22
CA VAL A 161 -3.36 -12.37 -11.11
C VAL A 161 -2.00 -11.70 -11.02
N TRP A 162 -1.62 -10.96 -12.07
CA TRP A 162 -0.30 -10.35 -12.16
C TRP A 162 -0.26 -8.94 -11.55
N ASN A 163 -1.39 -8.24 -11.54
CA ASN A 163 -1.52 -6.92 -10.92
C ASN A 163 -2.60 -6.95 -9.83
N ARG A 164 -2.16 -6.85 -8.58
CA ARG A 164 -3.05 -6.80 -7.42
C ARG A 164 -3.83 -5.50 -7.30
N THR A 165 -3.44 -4.45 -8.03
CA THR A 165 -4.10 -3.13 -7.98
C THR A 165 -5.50 -3.20 -8.59
N ASP A 166 -5.65 -3.88 -9.73
CA ASP A 166 -6.89 -3.98 -10.49
C ASP A 166 -7.41 -5.42 -10.63
N GLY A 167 -6.67 -6.40 -10.11
CA GLY A 167 -7.02 -7.82 -10.22
C GLY A 167 -6.84 -8.39 -11.62
N SER A 168 -6.08 -7.75 -12.50
CA SER A 168 -5.91 -8.23 -13.87
C SER A 168 -5.14 -9.56 -13.93
N VAL A 169 -5.66 -10.45 -14.77
CA VAL A 169 -5.12 -11.79 -15.03
C VAL A 169 -4.33 -11.81 -16.34
N LEU A 170 -3.34 -12.69 -16.43
CA LEU A 170 -2.70 -12.99 -17.70
C LEU A 170 -3.63 -13.90 -18.50
N GLU A 171 -4.42 -13.30 -19.38
CA GLU A 171 -5.18 -14.05 -20.40
C GLU A 171 -4.19 -14.90 -21.20
N ASN A 172 -4.49 -16.19 -21.33
CA ASN A 172 -3.71 -17.12 -22.13
C ASN A 172 -3.66 -16.55 -23.55
N GLY A 173 -2.50 -16.04 -23.97
CA GLY A 173 -2.37 -15.28 -25.19
C GLY A 173 -3.05 -16.00 -26.33
N THR A 174 -4.18 -15.48 -26.80
CA THR A 174 -4.75 -15.89 -28.08
C THR A 174 -3.60 -15.75 -29.06
N VAL A 175 -3.08 -16.87 -29.60
CA VAL A 175 -2.20 -16.81 -30.76
C VAL A 175 -3.05 -16.16 -31.84
N ALA A 176 -2.92 -14.84 -31.98
CA ALA A 176 -3.52 -14.11 -33.07
C ALA A 176 -2.88 -14.70 -34.33
N ARG A 177 -3.59 -15.62 -34.98
CA ARG A 177 -3.25 -16.02 -36.34
C ARG A 177 -3.37 -14.76 -37.18
N VAL A 178 -2.23 -14.14 -37.47
CA VAL A 178 -2.11 -13.08 -38.46
C VAL A 178 -2.51 -13.70 -39.81
N SER A 179 -3.79 -13.61 -40.15
CA SER A 179 -4.29 -13.88 -41.48
C SER A 179 -4.69 -12.53 -42.07
N GLY A 180 -3.87 -12.03 -42.99
CA GLY A 180 -4.16 -10.79 -43.70
C GLY A 180 -2.91 -9.99 -44.04
N VAL A 181 -2.07 -10.55 -44.92
CA VAL A 181 -1.16 -9.73 -45.71
C VAL A 181 -1.98 -8.71 -46.49
N SER A 182 -1.72 -7.43 -46.25
CA SER A 182 -1.81 -6.42 -47.30
C SER A 182 -0.55 -5.57 -47.20
N GLN A 183 0.35 -5.86 -48.15
CA GLN A 183 1.53 -5.07 -48.43
C GLN A 183 1.10 -3.65 -48.78
N THR A 184 1.70 -2.66 -48.13
CA THR A 184 1.93 -1.37 -48.78
C THR A 184 3.33 -0.91 -48.38
N THR A 185 4.19 -0.95 -49.39
CA THR A 185 5.57 -0.45 -49.42
C THR A 185 5.66 1.00 -48.99
N VAL A 186 6.50 1.33 -48.01
CA VAL A 186 7.16 2.65 -47.94
C VAL A 186 8.59 2.51 -47.37
N THR A 187 9.50 3.11 -48.12
CA THR A 187 10.96 3.16 -48.07
C THR A 187 11.54 3.69 -46.75
N VAL A 188 12.64 3.09 -46.30
CA VAL A 188 13.50 3.57 -45.20
C VAL A 188 14.37 4.73 -45.69
N THR A 189 14.31 5.90 -45.05
CA THR A 189 15.45 6.84 -44.97
C THR A 189 15.37 7.68 -43.68
N THR A 190 16.54 8.04 -43.19
CA THR A 190 17.00 8.47 -41.85
C THR A 190 16.46 9.78 -41.26
N THR A 191 16.48 9.84 -39.92
CA THR A 191 16.50 10.99 -38.95
C THR A 191 17.19 12.29 -39.42
N PRO A 192 17.04 13.49 -38.78
CA PRO A 192 16.33 13.86 -37.53
C PRO A 192 15.53 15.20 -37.53
N SER A 193 14.85 15.47 -36.40
CA SER A 193 14.57 16.78 -35.75
C SER A 193 13.62 17.85 -36.35
N SER A 194 12.79 18.34 -35.43
CA SER A 194 12.17 19.68 -35.30
C SER A 194 10.80 19.99 -35.93
N GLU A 195 9.86 20.22 -34.99
CA GLU A 195 8.81 21.26 -34.92
C GLU A 195 7.67 21.33 -35.96
N GLY A 196 6.43 21.32 -35.45
CA GLY A 196 5.31 22.11 -35.99
C GLY A 196 4.05 21.33 -36.39
N GLN A 197 3.03 21.38 -35.52
CA GLN A 197 1.58 21.67 -35.75
C GLN A 197 0.89 21.05 -36.99
N GLN A 198 -0.35 20.52 -36.98
CA GLN A 198 -1.56 20.74 -36.18
C GLN A 198 -2.65 19.73 -36.64
N HIS A 199 -3.79 19.75 -35.94
CA HIS A 199 -5.08 19.05 -36.14
C HIS A 199 -5.24 17.64 -35.52
N GLN A 200 -6.30 17.28 -34.79
CA GLN A 200 -7.27 17.93 -33.87
C GLN A 200 -8.34 16.85 -33.63
N SER A 201 -8.49 16.35 -32.40
CA SER A 201 -9.78 15.86 -31.91
C SER A 201 -9.78 15.81 -30.38
N ASN A 202 -10.76 16.50 -29.83
CA ASN A 202 -10.98 16.88 -28.44
C ASN A 202 -10.88 15.75 -27.41
N VAL A 203 -10.07 15.97 -26.35
CA VAL A 203 -10.44 15.60 -24.97
C VAL A 203 -10.05 16.77 -24.08
N GLY A 204 -11.00 17.16 -23.22
CA GLY A 204 -11.06 18.44 -22.54
C GLY A 204 -9.88 18.78 -21.63
N SER A 205 -9.50 20.04 -21.72
CA SER A 205 -8.74 20.81 -20.75
C SER A 205 -9.37 20.76 -19.35
N VAL A 206 -8.61 20.28 -18.37
CA VAL A 206 -8.70 20.74 -16.97
C VAL A 206 -7.30 21.24 -16.59
N ALA A 207 -7.10 22.53 -16.78
CA ALA A 207 -6.04 23.29 -16.13
C ALA A 207 -6.66 23.98 -14.92
N ALA A 208 -6.08 23.77 -13.73
CA ALA A 208 -5.85 24.79 -12.69
C ALA A 208 -5.72 24.14 -11.30
N GLY A 209 -4.62 24.46 -10.59
CA GLY A 209 -4.74 24.65 -9.14
C GLY A 209 -3.83 23.86 -8.20
N ILE A 210 -2.51 23.74 -8.45
CA ILE A 210 -1.56 23.48 -7.34
C ILE A 210 -0.26 24.24 -7.58
N ALA A 211 -0.20 25.53 -7.24
CA ALA A 211 1.07 26.27 -7.20
C ALA A 211 1.24 27.18 -5.98
N VAL A 212 0.29 27.22 -5.05
CA VAL A 212 0.32 28.22 -3.95
C VAL A 212 0.65 27.64 -2.56
N PRO A 213 0.29 26.41 -2.14
CA PRO A 213 0.58 25.99 -0.76
C PRO A 213 2.05 25.63 -0.51
N LEU A 214 2.81 25.23 -1.55
CA LEU A 214 4.22 24.82 -1.39
C LEU A 214 5.18 25.99 -1.11
N ALA A 215 4.88 27.20 -1.58
CA ALA A 215 5.77 28.35 -1.37
C ALA A 215 5.76 28.83 0.09
N ILE A 216 4.60 28.77 0.75
CA ILE A 216 4.45 29.24 2.14
C ILE A 216 5.12 28.26 3.11
N VAL A 217 4.98 26.95 2.87
CA VAL A 217 5.65 25.92 3.66
C VAL A 217 7.17 26.00 3.50
N ALA A 218 7.68 26.19 2.27
CA ALA A 218 9.11 26.33 2.03
C ALA A 218 9.72 27.53 2.76
N ILE A 219 9.03 28.68 2.78
CA ILE A 219 9.50 29.88 3.48
C ILE A 219 9.49 29.67 5.00
N ALA A 220 8.44 29.04 5.55
CA ALA A 220 8.36 28.73 6.98
C ALA A 220 9.49 27.77 7.42
N SER A 221 9.78 26.74 6.61
CA SER A 221 10.88 25.81 6.86
C SER A 221 12.24 26.51 6.84
N LEU A 222 12.49 27.40 5.87
CA LEU A 222 13.76 28.14 5.78
C LEU A 222 13.97 29.08 6.98
N VAL A 223 12.91 29.76 7.45
CA VAL A 223 12.98 30.62 8.63
C VAL A 223 13.24 29.79 9.89
N ALA A 224 12.54 28.66 10.06
CA ALA A 224 12.75 27.76 11.20
C ALA A 224 14.18 27.18 11.22
N SER A 225 14.69 26.73 10.08
CA SER A 225 16.07 26.25 9.94
C SER A 225 17.09 27.32 10.27
N GLY A 226 16.88 28.57 9.86
CA GLY A 226 17.75 29.69 10.19
C GLY A 226 17.80 30.01 11.70
N ILE A 227 16.65 29.97 12.37
CA ILE A 227 16.57 30.17 13.83
C ILE A 227 17.25 29.02 14.57
N LEU A 228 16.99 27.77 14.19
CA LEU A 228 17.62 26.59 14.79
C LEU A 228 19.13 26.60 14.60
N PHE A 229 19.63 26.97 13.42
CA PHE A 229 21.06 27.07 13.15
C PHE A 229 21.73 28.14 14.03
N LYS A 230 21.09 29.29 14.21
CA LYS A 230 21.60 30.35 15.10
C LYS A 230 21.64 29.90 16.56
N LYS A 231 20.58 29.24 17.07
CA LYS A 231 20.57 28.71 18.44
C LYS A 231 21.59 27.60 18.63
N ASN A 232 21.76 26.70 17.66
CA ASN A 232 22.78 25.67 17.70
C ASN A 232 24.20 26.26 17.71
N ARG A 233 24.44 27.35 16.97
CA ARG A 233 25.72 28.05 16.99
C ARG A 233 25.97 28.73 18.34
N GLN A 234 24.94 29.32 18.95
CA GLN A 234 25.03 29.92 20.29
C GLN A 234 25.30 28.85 21.36
N MET A 235 24.55 27.74 21.38
CA MET A 235 24.78 26.65 22.33
C MET A 235 26.17 26.03 22.16
N ARG A 236 26.68 25.90 20.93
CA ARG A 236 28.06 25.44 20.70
C ARG A 236 29.11 26.42 21.23
N GLN A 237 28.83 27.72 21.23
CA GLN A 237 29.70 28.74 21.83
C GLN A 237 29.64 28.69 23.36
N GLU A 238 28.44 28.54 23.93
CA GLU A 238 28.25 28.35 25.38
C GLU A 238 28.93 27.07 25.88
N LEU A 239 28.80 25.96 25.14
CA LEU A 239 29.51 24.71 25.44
C LEU A 239 31.04 24.84 25.30
N ALA A 240 31.53 25.64 24.35
CA ALA A 240 32.96 25.91 24.22
C ALA A 240 33.48 26.71 25.42
N GLN A 241 32.71 27.70 25.90
CA GLN A 241 33.04 28.47 27.10
C GLN A 241 33.01 27.60 28.35
N GLN A 242 31.99 26.74 28.51
CA GLN A 242 31.91 25.78 29.62
C GLN A 242 33.07 24.78 29.59
N ARG A 243 33.50 24.32 28.40
CA ARG A 243 34.66 23.44 28.26
C ARG A 243 35.96 24.13 28.66
N GLU A 244 36.14 25.39 28.30
CA GLU A 244 37.31 26.18 28.71
C GLU A 244 37.31 26.47 30.22
N GLU A 245 36.14 26.70 30.82
CA GLU A 245 36.00 26.89 32.27
C GLU A 245 36.26 25.58 33.04
N TYR A 246 35.79 24.44 32.52
CA TYR A 246 36.09 23.10 33.07
C TYR A 246 37.59 22.75 33.00
N CYS A 247 38.31 23.18 31.96
CA CYS A 247 39.76 22.97 31.87
C CYS A 247 40.57 23.93 32.77
N ARG A 248 39.98 25.03 33.27
CA ARG A 248 40.64 26.00 34.15
C ARG A 248 40.44 25.73 35.64
N SER A 249 39.49 24.87 36.03
CA SER A 249 39.32 24.51 37.43
C SER A 249 40.55 23.73 37.93
N PRO A 250 41.20 24.13 39.02
CA PRO A 250 42.33 23.39 39.56
C PRO A 250 41.89 21.98 39.96
N CYS A 251 42.56 20.94 39.45
CA CYS A 251 42.50 19.61 40.03
C CYS A 251 43.15 19.68 41.42
N ASN A 252 42.38 20.05 42.42
CA ASN A 252 42.83 20.02 43.81
C ASN A 252 42.70 18.57 44.28
N SER A 253 43.81 17.84 44.27
CA SER A 253 44.00 16.55 44.96
C SER A 253 44.69 16.79 46.29
#